data_AF-A0A6C0D2A5-F1
#
_entry.id   AF-A0A6C0D2A5-F1
#
_cell.length_a   1.000
_cell.length_b   1.000
_cell.length_c   1.000
_cell.angle_alpha   90.00
_cell.angle_beta   90.00
_cell.angle_gamma   90.00
#
_symmetry.space_group_name_H-M   'P 1'
#
loop_
_entity.id
_entity.type
_entity.pdbx_description
1 polymer ?
#
loop_
_entity_poly.entity_id
_entity_poly.type
_entity_poly.pdbx_seq_one_letter_code
_entity_poly.pdbx_strand_id
1 'polypeptide(L)'
;MDPKIDQSVLIQKIKKWLDYESKISNLQKEIKELKKNRIVVSNELKTIMKNKELDCIDVNNGKILYTTTTVKKGINKKYLSDVLNKYFDDDHRAEEICQFILENRESQVKENIKLKKDKKG
;
A
#
# COMPACT_ATOMS: atom_id res chain seq x y z
N MET A 1 19.85 -37.42 -12.88
CA MET A 1 20.78 -36.44 -13.46
C MET A 1 20.00 -35.15 -13.64
N ASP A 2 20.45 -34.12 -12.95
CA ASP A 2 19.87 -32.78 -12.96
C ASP A 2 19.87 -32.23 -14.40
N PRO A 3 18.72 -31.86 -15.00
CA PRO A 3 18.73 -31.26 -16.32
C PRO A 3 19.38 -29.88 -16.18
N LYS A 4 20.68 -29.81 -16.54
CA LYS A 4 21.43 -28.56 -16.64
C LYS A 4 20.57 -27.57 -17.41
N ILE A 5 19.99 -26.61 -16.70
CA ILE A 5 19.29 -25.48 -17.30
C ILE A 5 20.26 -24.85 -18.28
N ASP A 6 19.85 -24.77 -19.55
CA ASP A 6 20.65 -24.15 -20.59
C ASP A 6 20.96 -22.70 -20.17
N GLN A 7 22.25 -22.41 -19.98
CA GLN A 7 22.74 -21.11 -19.54
C GLN A 7 22.24 -19.97 -20.43
N SER A 8 22.02 -20.25 -21.73
CA SER A 8 21.44 -19.29 -22.68
C SER A 8 20.02 -18.87 -22.30
N VAL A 9 19.17 -19.84 -21.94
CA VAL A 9 17.78 -19.60 -21.55
C VAL A 9 17.73 -18.77 -20.26
N LEU A 10 18.57 -19.10 -19.29
CA LEU A 10 18.65 -18.36 -18.02
C LEU A 10 19.04 -16.90 -18.25
N ILE A 11 20.08 -16.64 -19.06
CA ILE A 11 20.53 -15.29 -19.39
C ILE A 11 19.42 -14.47 -20.06
N GLN A 12 18.67 -15.07 -21.00
CA GLN A 12 17.56 -14.39 -21.66
C GLN A 12 16.43 -14.03 -20.68
N LYS A 13 16.09 -14.92 -19.74
CA LYS A 13 15.07 -14.66 -18.72
C LYS A 13 15.49 -13.54 -17.78
N ILE A 14 16.75 -13.52 -17.34
CA ILE A 14 17.30 -12.43 -16.51
C ILE A 14 17.24 -11.09 -17.27
N LYS A 15 17.66 -11.04 -18.54
CA LYS A 15 17.59 -9.82 -19.35
C LYS A 15 16.17 -9.28 -19.48
N LYS A 16 15.20 -10.14 -19.78
CA LYS A 16 13.78 -9.74 -19.85
C LYS A 16 13.25 -9.24 -18.51
N TRP A 17 13.60 -9.94 -17.43
CA TRP A 17 13.19 -9.54 -16.08
C TRP A 17 13.76 -8.16 -15.71
N LEU A 18 15.03 -7.88 -16.02
CA LEU A 18 15.65 -6.57 -15.80
C LEU A 18 15.00 -5.46 -16.63
N ASP A 19 14.66 -5.75 -17.89
CA ASP A 19 13.93 -4.80 -18.76
C ASP A 19 12.56 -4.45 -18.16
N TYR A 20 11.80 -5.46 -17.71
CA TYR A 20 10.52 -5.24 -17.05
C TYR A 20 10.66 -4.48 -15.74
N GLU A 21 11.65 -4.81 -14.90
CA GLU A 21 11.91 -4.11 -13.64
C GLU A 21 12.22 -2.62 -13.88
N SER A 22 13.03 -2.31 -14.89
CA SER A 22 13.35 -0.93 -15.27
C SER A 22 12.11 -0.16 -15.73
N LYS A 23 11.31 -0.76 -16.63
CA LYS A 23 10.07 -0.15 -17.14
C LYS A 23 9.06 0.09 -16.02
N ILE A 24 8.83 -0.90 -15.17
CA ILE A 24 7.93 -0.80 -14.02
C ILE A 24 8.41 0.31 -13.08
N SER A 25 9.72 0.34 -12.76
CA SER A 25 10.27 1.36 -11.87
C SER A 25 10.06 2.78 -12.40
N ASN A 26 10.20 2.99 -13.71
CA ASN A 26 9.95 4.30 -14.34
C ASN A 26 8.47 4.68 -14.33
N LEU A 27 7.59 3.78 -14.74
CA LEU A 27 6.14 4.01 -14.70
C LEU A 27 5.63 4.26 -13.27
N GLN A 28 6.19 3.58 -12.28
CA GLN A 28 5.83 3.79 -10.87
C GLN A 28 6.19 5.20 -10.37
N LYS A 29 7.28 5.81 -10.86
CA LYS A 29 7.63 7.20 -10.51
C LYS A 29 6.58 8.17 -11.04
N GLU A 30 6.18 7.99 -12.31
CA GLU A 30 5.15 8.82 -12.93
C GLU A 30 3.79 8.64 -12.25
N ILE A 31 3.39 7.39 -11.98
CA ILE A 31 2.18 7.08 -11.22
C ILE A 31 2.21 7.75 -9.84
N LYS A 32 3.35 7.75 -9.15
CA LYS A 32 3.49 8.38 -7.83
C LYS A 32 3.25 9.88 -7.92
N GLU A 33 3.83 10.56 -8.91
CA GLU A 33 3.66 12.00 -9.08
C GLU A 33 2.23 12.36 -9.48
N LEU A 34 1.63 11.62 -10.41
CA LEU A 34 0.22 11.80 -10.79
C LEU A 34 -0.72 11.59 -9.60
N LYS A 35 -0.50 10.57 -8.77
CA LYS A 35 -1.28 10.34 -7.55
C LYS A 35 -1.15 11.48 -6.56
N LYS A 36 0.07 12.02 -6.36
CA LYS A 36 0.33 13.16 -5.49
C LYS A 36 -0.43 14.39 -5.97
N ASN A 37 -0.28 14.75 -7.24
CA ASN A 37 -0.95 15.92 -7.83
C ASN A 37 -2.47 15.77 -7.81
N ARG A 38 -2.98 14.57 -8.10
CA ARG A 38 -4.42 14.26 -8.00
C ARG A 38 -4.94 14.48 -6.58
N ILE A 39 -4.20 14.09 -5.54
CA ILE A 39 -4.62 14.30 -4.14
C ILE A 39 -4.73 15.80 -3.84
N VAL A 40 -3.77 16.60 -4.28
CA VAL A 40 -3.79 18.07 -4.10
C VAL A 40 -5.05 18.66 -4.72
N VAL A 41 -5.28 18.42 -6.02
CA VAL A 41 -6.46 18.92 -6.74
C VAL A 41 -7.76 18.39 -6.14
N SER A 42 -7.78 17.12 -5.69
CA SER A 42 -8.97 16.55 -5.04
C SER A 42 -9.31 17.24 -3.71
N ASN A 43 -8.31 17.68 -2.95
CA ASN A 43 -8.55 18.39 -1.69
C ASN A 43 -9.06 19.81 -1.92
N GLU A 44 -8.55 20.49 -2.95
CA GLU A 44 -9.07 21.78 -3.41
C GLU A 44 -10.53 21.65 -3.86
N LEU A 45 -10.83 20.64 -4.70
CA LEU A 45 -12.19 20.36 -5.15
C LEU A 45 -13.14 20.05 -3.99
N LYS A 46 -12.73 19.23 -3.02
CA LYS A 46 -13.55 18.97 -1.81
C LYS A 46 -13.87 20.26 -1.06
N THR A 47 -12.89 21.15 -0.91
CA THR A 47 -13.10 22.45 -0.24
C THR A 47 -14.08 23.32 -1.02
N ILE A 48 -13.92 23.41 -2.35
CA ILE A 48 -14.82 24.18 -3.22
C ILE A 48 -16.24 23.60 -3.18
N MET A 49 -16.39 22.29 -3.35
CA MET A 49 -17.69 21.61 -3.34
C MET A 49 -18.38 21.75 -1.99
N LYS A 50 -17.64 21.64 -0.88
CA LYS A 50 -18.18 21.86 0.46
C LYS A 50 -18.62 23.31 0.69
N ASN A 51 -17.79 24.29 0.31
CA ASN A 51 -18.08 25.71 0.53
C ASN A 51 -19.21 26.24 -0.35
N LYS A 52 -19.39 25.65 -1.53
CA LYS A 52 -20.45 26.01 -2.48
C LYS A 52 -21.66 25.09 -2.41
N GLU A 53 -21.68 24.15 -1.47
CA GLU A 53 -22.76 23.17 -1.28
C GLU A 53 -23.10 22.40 -2.58
N LEU A 54 -22.06 22.01 -3.33
CA LEU A 54 -22.18 21.27 -4.58
C LEU A 54 -22.05 19.76 -4.32
N ASP A 55 -23.15 19.03 -4.43
CA ASP A 55 -23.14 17.56 -4.26
C ASP A 55 -22.64 16.82 -5.51
N CYS A 56 -22.84 17.39 -6.71
CA CYS A 56 -22.39 16.80 -7.96
C CYS A 56 -21.97 17.82 -9.02
N ILE A 57 -21.06 17.42 -9.91
CA ILE A 57 -20.62 18.17 -11.08
C ILE A 57 -20.64 17.25 -12.30
N ASP A 58 -21.37 17.64 -13.35
CA ASP A 58 -21.37 16.92 -14.63
C ASP A 58 -20.09 17.20 -15.43
N VAL A 59 -19.51 16.15 -16.02
CA VAL A 59 -18.33 16.21 -16.89
C VAL A 59 -18.55 15.33 -18.11
N ASN A 60 -17.78 15.54 -19.18
CA ASN A 60 -17.96 14.84 -20.47
C ASN A 60 -18.11 13.30 -20.34
N ASN A 61 -17.42 12.69 -19.36
CA ASN A 61 -17.41 11.24 -19.16
C ASN A 61 -18.10 10.80 -17.85
N GLY A 62 -19.03 11.59 -17.30
CA GLY A 62 -19.82 11.20 -16.13
C GLY A 62 -20.05 12.32 -15.13
N LYS A 63 -20.07 11.99 -13.84
CA LYS A 63 -20.29 12.95 -12.76
C LYS A 63 -19.22 12.82 -11.68
N ILE A 64 -18.80 13.95 -11.11
CA ILE A 64 -18.00 13.99 -9.89
C ILE A 64 -18.98 14.18 -8.74
N LEU A 65 -19.01 13.22 -7.80
CA LEU A 65 -19.87 13.25 -6.62
C LEU A 65 -19.06 13.60 -5.38
N TYR A 66 -19.56 14.51 -4.56
CA TYR A 66 -19.04 14.71 -3.21
C TYR A 66 -19.68 13.67 -2.28
N THR A 67 -18.95 12.61 -1.96
CA THR A 67 -19.41 11.54 -1.06
C THR A 67 -18.53 11.45 0.17
N THR A 68 -19.15 11.17 1.31
CA THR A 68 -18.45 10.89 2.57
C THR A 68 -18.77 9.47 3.01
N THR A 69 -17.72 8.65 3.15
CA THR A 69 -17.85 7.28 3.65
C THR A 69 -17.04 7.14 4.93
N THR A 70 -17.71 6.73 6.01
CA THR A 70 -17.05 6.39 7.27
C THR A 70 -16.70 4.90 7.27
N VAL A 71 -15.41 4.58 7.29
CA VAL A 71 -14.91 3.20 7.39
C VAL A 71 -14.13 3.02 8.69
N LYS A 72 -14.26 1.85 9.32
CA LYS A 72 -13.44 1.50 10.48
C LYS A 72 -11.99 1.38 10.04
N LYS A 73 -11.07 1.98 10.80
CA LYS A 73 -9.63 1.83 10.57
C LYS A 73 -9.22 0.37 10.84
N GLY A 74 -8.22 -0.11 10.11
CA GLY A 74 -7.63 -1.42 10.38
C GLY A 74 -7.01 -1.48 11.79
N ILE A 75 -6.98 -2.68 12.36
CA ILE A 75 -6.38 -2.93 13.68
C ILE A 75 -4.87 -3.04 13.51
N ASN A 76 -4.13 -2.04 13.99
CA ASN A 76 -2.67 -2.06 14.09
C ASN A 76 -2.24 -2.33 15.55
N LYS A 77 -0.95 -2.59 15.78
CA LYS A 77 -0.42 -2.91 17.12
C LYS A 77 -0.81 -1.86 18.17
N LYS A 78 -0.67 -0.57 17.83
CA LYS A 78 -1.01 0.53 18.74
C LYS A 78 -2.50 0.52 19.11
N TYR A 79 -3.38 0.48 18.11
CA TYR A 79 -4.83 0.47 18.34
C TYR A 79 -5.27 -0.78 19.11
N LEU A 80 -4.69 -1.95 18.81
CA LEU A 80 -4.97 -3.19 19.53
C LEU A 80 -4.59 -3.07 21.01
N SER A 81 -3.36 -2.63 21.30
CA SER A 81 -2.91 -2.40 22.68
C SER A 81 -3.77 -1.36 23.40
N ASP A 82 -4.01 -0.20 22.79
CA ASP A 82 -4.84 0.86 23.38
C ASP A 82 -6.26 0.35 23.73
N VAL A 83 -6.86 -0.50 22.88
CA VAL A 83 -8.19 -1.09 23.12
C VAL A 83 -8.16 -2.18 24.19
N LEU A 84 -7.12 -3.03 24.22
CA LEU A 84 -6.98 -4.08 25.23
C LEU A 84 -6.72 -3.46 26.61
N ASN A 85 -5.84 -2.46 26.72
CA ASN A 85 -5.60 -1.75 27.99
C ASN A 85 -6.90 -1.10 28.48
N LYS A 86 -7.65 -0.45 27.58
CA LYS A 86 -8.96 0.13 27.91
C LYS A 86 -10.00 -0.91 28.37
N TYR A 87 -9.96 -2.12 27.82
CA TYR A 87 -10.95 -3.17 28.14
C TYR A 87 -10.63 -3.88 29.45
N PHE A 88 -9.36 -4.18 29.70
CA PHE A 88 -8.92 -4.91 30.89
C PHE A 88 -8.63 -4.01 32.10
N ASP A 89 -8.34 -2.72 31.88
CA ASP A 89 -7.87 -1.78 32.91
C ASP A 89 -6.63 -2.32 33.67
N ASP A 90 -5.84 -3.11 32.96
CA ASP A 90 -4.65 -3.81 33.45
C ASP A 90 -3.65 -3.86 32.30
N ASP A 91 -2.61 -3.04 32.41
CA ASP A 91 -1.59 -2.89 31.38
C ASP A 91 -0.81 -4.19 31.15
N HIS A 92 -0.54 -4.97 32.20
CA HIS A 92 0.22 -6.22 32.09
C HIS A 92 -0.59 -7.28 31.33
N ARG A 93 -1.85 -7.45 31.69
CA ARG A 93 -2.74 -8.42 31.04
C ARG A 93 -3.02 -8.06 29.58
N ALA A 94 -3.19 -6.77 29.30
CA ALA A 94 -3.41 -6.29 27.95
C ALA A 94 -2.17 -6.45 27.06
N GLU A 95 -0.97 -6.22 27.60
CA GLU A 95 0.28 -6.45 26.89
C GLU A 95 0.49 -7.93 26.57
N GLU A 96 0.25 -8.82 27.53
CA GLU A 96 0.35 -10.28 27.35
C GLU A 96 -0.55 -10.77 26.20
N ILE A 97 -1.83 -10.37 26.21
CA ILE A 97 -2.80 -10.75 25.17
C ILE A 97 -2.43 -10.12 23.82
N CYS A 98 -2.00 -8.85 23.82
CA CYS A 98 -1.56 -8.19 22.59
C CYS A 98 -0.39 -8.96 21.97
N GLN A 99 0.58 -9.37 22.78
CA GLN A 99 1.74 -10.11 22.32
C GLN A 99 1.34 -11.51 21.82
N PHE A 100 0.51 -12.23 22.56
CA PHE A 100 -0.02 -13.54 22.15
C PHE A 100 -0.70 -13.49 20.77
N ILE A 101 -1.57 -12.49 20.54
CA ILE A 101 -2.23 -12.30 19.24
C ILE A 101 -1.21 -12.05 18.12
N LEU A 102 -0.18 -11.25 18.37
CA LEU A 102 0.83 -10.92 17.38
C LEU A 102 1.71 -12.13 17.03
N GLU A 103 2.05 -12.97 18.00
CA GLU A 103 2.85 -14.18 17.82
C GLU A 103 2.08 -15.28 17.08
N ASN A 104 0.79 -15.42 17.37
CA ASN A 104 -0.06 -16.44 16.75
C ASN A 104 -0.68 -15.97 15.41
N ARG A 105 -0.40 -14.73 14.99
CA ARG A 105 -0.91 -14.21 13.74
C ARG A 105 -0.28 -14.95 12.55
N GLU A 106 -1.12 -15.54 11.73
CA GLU A 106 -0.67 -16.27 10.53
C GLU A 106 0.25 -15.41 9.66
N SER A 107 1.39 -16.01 9.31
CA SER A 107 2.36 -15.43 8.38
C SER A 107 2.28 -16.18 7.05
N GLN A 108 2.23 -15.44 5.95
CA GLN A 108 2.29 -16.00 4.60
C GLN A 108 3.68 -15.77 4.00
N VAL A 109 4.37 -16.86 3.62
CA VAL A 109 5.63 -16.79 2.90
C VAL A 109 5.36 -16.37 1.46
N LYS A 110 6.00 -15.28 1.01
CA LYS A 110 5.94 -14.80 -0.37
C LYS A 110 7.33 -14.73 -0.97
N GLU A 111 7.63 -15.62 -1.89
CA GLU A 111 8.88 -15.62 -2.65
C GLU A 111 8.83 -14.52 -3.73
N ASN A 112 9.91 -13.74 -3.82
CA ASN A 112 10.00 -12.64 -4.79
C ASN A 112 11.46 -12.49 -5.25
N ILE A 113 11.66 -12.20 -6.53
CA ILE A 113 12.96 -11.80 -7.08
C ILE A 113 13.12 -10.29 -6.89
N LYS A 114 14.28 -9.84 -6.40
CA LYS A 114 14.59 -8.42 -6.20
C LYS A 114 15.96 -8.07 -6.74
N LEU A 115 16.07 -6.91 -7.40
CA LEU A 115 17.34 -6.36 -7.82
C LEU A 115 17.89 -5.52 -6.67
N LYS A 116 19.01 -5.95 -6.07
CA LYS A 116 19.74 -5.14 -5.10
C LYS A 116 20.60 -4.13 -5.87
N LYS A 117 20.32 -2.84 -5.70
CA LYS A 117 21.16 -1.75 -6.23
C LYS A 117 22.15 -1.32 -5.16
N ASP A 118 23.42 -1.18 -5.51
CA ASP A 118 24.40 -0.58 -4.59
C ASP A 118 24.06 0.89 -4.38
N LYS A 119 24.12 1.35 -3.12
CA LYS A 119 23.98 2.78 -2.82
C LYS A 119 25.22 3.47 -3.40
N LYS A 120 25.03 4.36 -4.39
CA LYS A 120 26.06 5.36 -4.69
C LYS A 120 26.17 6.25 -3.45
N GLY A 121 27.32 6.20 -2.80
CA GLY A 121 27.70 7.15 -1.74
C GLY A 121 27.79 8.58 -2.27
#